data_AF-A0A959QDW4-F1
#
_entry.id   AF-A0A959QDW4-F1
#
_cell.length_a   1.000
_cell.length_b   1.000
_cell.length_c   1.000
_cell.angle_alpha   90.00
_cell.angle_beta   90.00
_cell.angle_gamma   90.00
#
_symmetry.space_group_name_H-M   'P 1'
#
loop_
_entity.id
_entity.type
_entity.pdbx_description
1 polymer ?
#
loop_
_entity_poly.entity_id
_entity_poly.type
_entity_poly.pdbx_seq_one_letter_code
_entity_poly.pdbx_strand_id
1 'polypeptide(L)'
;MRVPLIAILLAFLFACVPEGTDWQVSEVKAPAGEGGEPNLFVAETGQLYLSWVAYLDDTTDALLFAVWEDGAWSAPREIASGTDWFVNWADFPSIAAYPGGGNVLAAHWLAKSAGGTYDYDVHISQSADGGQSWSPS
;
A
#
# COMPACT_ATOMS: atom_id res chain seq x y z
N MET A 1 -20.36 -2.62 59.96
CA MET A 1 -19.37 -1.65 59.45
C MET A 1 -20.08 -0.74 58.46
N ARG A 2 -20.29 0.54 58.79
CA ARG A 2 -20.92 1.52 57.90
C ARG A 2 -19.82 2.13 57.03
N VAL A 3 -19.74 1.74 55.76
CA VAL A 3 -18.91 2.47 54.79
C VAL A 3 -19.52 3.88 54.69
N PRO A 4 -18.77 4.95 55.01
CA PRO A 4 -19.33 6.29 54.99
C PRO A 4 -19.71 6.64 53.54
N LEU A 5 -20.93 7.16 53.33
CA LEU A 5 -21.46 7.59 52.03
C LEU A 5 -20.49 8.51 51.25
N ILE A 6 -19.64 9.23 52.00
CA ILE A 6 -18.55 10.08 51.52
C ILE A 6 -17.49 9.28 50.74
N ALA A 7 -17.15 8.06 51.16
CA ALA A 7 -16.16 7.22 50.47
C ALA A 7 -16.67 6.70 49.11
N ILE A 8 -17.98 6.49 48.98
CA ILE A 8 -18.60 6.12 47.69
C ILE A 8 -18.64 7.33 46.77
N LEU A 9 -18.95 8.53 47.28
CA LEU A 9 -18.98 9.77 46.51
C LEU A 9 -17.60 10.16 45.94
N LEU A 10 -16.52 9.92 46.70
CA LEU A 10 -15.14 10.18 46.26
C LEU A 10 -14.67 9.20 45.16
N ALA A 11 -15.16 7.96 45.14
CA ALA A 11 -14.82 6.99 44.09
C ALA A 11 -15.44 7.35 42.73
N PHE A 12 -16.61 8.01 42.71
CA PHE A 12 -17.25 8.49 41.48
C PHE A 12 -16.56 9.71 40.86
N LEU A 13 -15.78 10.48 41.64
CA LEU A 13 -15.05 11.66 41.13
C LEU A 13 -13.75 11.30 40.38
N PHE A 14 -13.24 10.07 40.52
CA PHE A 14 -12.04 9.60 39.84
C PHE A 14 -12.30 8.64 38.67
N ALA A 15 -13.57 8.30 38.39
CA ALA A 15 -13.94 7.32 37.36
C ALA A 15 -13.93 7.86 35.92
N CYS A 16 -13.56 9.13 35.72
CA CYS A 16 -13.57 9.76 34.40
C CYS A 16 -12.21 10.38 34.09
N VAL A 17 -11.21 9.53 33.90
CA VAL A 17 -10.06 9.88 33.06
C VAL A 17 -10.39 9.30 31.69
N PRO A 18 -10.64 10.13 30.66
CA PRO A 18 -10.62 9.62 29.30
C PRO A 18 -9.22 9.06 29.09
N GLU A 19 -9.09 7.76 28.86
CA GLU A 19 -7.86 7.21 28.28
C GLU A 19 -7.73 7.86 26.91
N GLY A 20 -7.00 8.98 26.84
CA GLY A 20 -6.51 9.50 25.59
C GLY A 20 -5.64 8.40 25.00
N THR A 21 -6.03 7.87 23.84
CA THR A 21 -5.19 6.94 23.10
C THR A 21 -3.91 7.68 22.75
N ASP A 22 -2.83 7.38 23.47
CA ASP A 22 -1.53 7.96 23.22
C ASP A 22 -0.97 7.26 21.98
N TRP A 23 -1.16 7.88 20.81
CA TRP A 23 -0.69 7.33 19.55
C TRP A 23 0.83 7.43 19.49
N GLN A 24 1.49 6.28 19.51
CA GLN A 24 2.91 6.23 19.21
C GLN A 24 3.10 6.18 17.69
N VAL A 25 3.59 7.27 17.12
CA VAL A 25 4.01 7.33 15.72
C VAL A 25 5.45 6.85 15.67
N SER A 26 5.69 5.83 14.85
CA SER A 26 7.04 5.37 14.52
C SER A 26 7.24 5.45 13.01
N GLU A 27 8.41 5.89 12.60
CA GLU A 27 8.80 5.86 11.19
C GLU A 27 9.08 4.41 10.77
N VAL A 28 8.51 4.03 9.63
CA VAL A 28 8.77 2.75 8.98
C VAL A 28 9.53 3.04 7.70
N LYS A 29 10.73 2.49 7.57
CA LYS A 29 11.53 2.64 6.35
C LYS A 29 10.79 2.00 5.16
N ALA A 30 10.59 2.78 4.10
CA ALA A 30 10.03 2.25 2.85
C ALA A 30 11.00 1.27 2.19
N PRO A 31 10.51 0.22 1.52
CA PRO A 31 11.33 -0.74 0.78
C PRO A 31 11.78 -0.19 -0.59
N ALA A 32 11.24 0.96 -1.02
CA ALA A 32 11.54 1.60 -2.29
C ALA A 32 12.94 2.23 -2.32
N GLY A 33 13.61 2.11 -3.48
CA GLY A 33 14.83 2.83 -3.83
C GLY A 33 14.52 4.09 -4.63
N GLU A 34 15.30 4.35 -5.68
CA GLU A 34 14.99 5.39 -6.67
C GLU A 34 13.68 5.06 -7.40
N GLY A 35 12.77 6.03 -7.46
CA GLY A 35 11.42 5.80 -8.00
C GLY A 35 10.42 6.90 -7.67
N GLY A 36 9.17 6.66 -8.06
CA GLY A 36 8.05 7.60 -7.98
C GLY A 36 6.68 6.95 -7.81
N GLU A 37 5.66 7.82 -7.77
CA GLU A 37 4.23 7.46 -7.81
C GLU A 37 3.81 6.36 -6.81
N PRO A 38 4.14 6.49 -5.50
CA PRO A 38 3.81 5.46 -4.54
C PRO A 38 2.29 5.38 -4.29
N ASN A 39 1.78 4.15 -4.16
CA ASN A 39 0.40 3.89 -3.80
C ASN A 39 0.32 2.92 -2.62
N LEU A 40 -0.50 3.28 -1.61
CA LEU A 40 -0.74 2.48 -0.43
C LEU A 40 -2.17 1.92 -0.48
N PHE A 41 -2.32 0.60 -0.43
CA PHE A 41 -3.61 -0.08 -0.56
C PHE A 41 -3.82 -1.10 0.57
N VAL A 42 -4.99 -1.06 1.21
CA VAL A 42 -5.41 -2.05 2.22
C VAL A 42 -6.54 -2.89 1.65
N ALA A 43 -6.30 -4.19 1.49
CA ALA A 43 -7.32 -5.14 1.06
C ALA A 43 -8.37 -5.39 2.15
N GLU A 44 -9.53 -5.94 1.79
CA GLU A 44 -10.58 -6.31 2.75
C GLU A 44 -10.10 -7.30 3.83
N THR A 45 -9.07 -8.10 3.53
CA THR A 45 -8.43 -9.02 4.48
C THR A 45 -7.58 -8.31 5.54
N GLY A 46 -7.37 -7.00 5.40
CA GLY A 46 -6.44 -6.21 6.21
C GLY A 46 -5.00 -6.24 5.70
N GLN A 47 -4.72 -6.98 4.62
CA GLN A 47 -3.39 -7.00 4.01
C GLN A 47 -3.06 -5.63 3.41
N LEU A 48 -1.96 -5.04 3.87
CA LEU A 48 -1.44 -3.77 3.38
C LEU A 48 -0.38 -4.01 2.29
N TYR A 49 -0.51 -3.28 1.19
CA TYR A 49 0.37 -3.27 0.03
C TYR A 49 0.92 -1.85 -0.19
N LEU A 50 2.17 -1.77 -0.60
CA LEU A 50 2.80 -0.56 -1.13
C LEU A 50 3.30 -0.88 -2.53
N SER A 51 2.87 -0.12 -3.55
CA SER A 51 3.40 -0.19 -4.91
C SER A 51 4.05 1.13 -5.31
N TRP A 52 5.04 1.09 -6.21
CA TRP A 52 5.73 2.27 -6.73
C TRP A 52 6.35 1.98 -8.10
N VAL A 53 6.59 3.04 -8.88
CA VAL A 53 7.45 2.96 -10.06
C VAL A 53 8.90 3.02 -9.58
N ALA A 54 9.68 2.01 -9.92
CA ALA A 54 11.12 1.98 -9.69
C ALA A 54 11.86 2.36 -10.98
N TYR A 55 12.83 3.25 -10.87
CA TYR A 55 13.73 3.60 -11.96
C TYR A 55 14.91 2.62 -11.91
N LEU A 56 14.85 1.55 -12.72
CA LEU A 56 15.85 0.49 -12.68
C LEU A 56 17.18 0.94 -13.31
N ASP A 57 17.08 1.70 -14.41
CA ASP A 57 18.18 2.37 -15.10
C ASP A 57 17.68 3.59 -15.89
N ASP A 58 18.52 4.18 -16.73
CA ASP A 58 18.20 5.38 -17.53
C ASP A 58 17.08 5.16 -18.58
N THR A 59 16.72 3.91 -18.86
CA THR A 59 15.80 3.53 -19.94
C THR A 59 14.67 2.61 -19.50
N THR A 60 14.78 1.99 -18.33
CA THR A 60 13.87 0.94 -17.88
C THR A 60 13.25 1.31 -16.54
N ASP A 61 11.93 1.33 -16.53
CA ASP A 61 11.14 1.47 -15.31
C ASP A 61 10.42 0.15 -15.00
N ALA A 62 10.01 -0.01 -13.75
CA ALA A 62 9.23 -1.16 -13.30
C ALA A 62 8.20 -0.78 -12.24
N LEU A 63 7.02 -1.40 -12.27
CA LEU A 63 6.09 -1.35 -11.14
C LEU A 63 6.46 -2.46 -10.18
N LEU A 64 6.93 -2.06 -9.00
CA LEU A 64 7.24 -2.95 -7.91
C LEU A 64 6.19 -2.84 -6.82
N PHE A 65 6.08 -3.87 -5.99
CA PHE A 65 5.29 -3.82 -4.78
C PHE A 65 5.90 -4.61 -3.63
N ALA A 66 5.53 -4.23 -2.42
CA ALA A 66 5.85 -4.92 -1.18
C ALA A 66 4.60 -5.09 -0.33
N VAL A 67 4.61 -6.13 0.49
CA VAL A 67 3.51 -6.51 1.38
C VAL A 67 3.93 -6.22 2.82
N TRP A 68 3.01 -5.70 3.62
CA TRP A 68 3.25 -5.49 5.05
C TRP A 68 3.02 -6.79 5.82
N GLU A 69 4.07 -7.33 6.42
CA GLU A 69 4.06 -8.61 7.12
C GLU A 69 4.81 -8.46 8.45
N ASP A 70 4.19 -8.88 9.56
CA ASP A 70 4.80 -8.93 10.89
C ASP A 70 5.50 -7.63 11.34
N GLY A 71 4.96 -6.47 10.96
CA GLY A 71 5.49 -5.16 11.34
C GLY A 71 6.64 -4.65 10.46
N ALA A 72 6.86 -5.25 9.29
CA ALA A 72 7.85 -4.83 8.31
C ALA A 72 7.35 -4.99 6.87
N TRP A 73 8.04 -4.34 5.92
CA TRP A 73 7.81 -4.57 4.50
C TRP A 73 8.55 -5.82 4.01
N SER A 74 7.89 -6.63 3.19
CA SER A 74 8.50 -7.74 2.46
C SER A 74 9.57 -7.23 1.48
N ALA A 75 10.37 -8.15 0.93
CA ALA A 75 11.17 -7.84 -0.24
C ALA A 75 10.27 -7.37 -1.41
N PRO A 76 10.69 -6.36 -2.19
CA PRO A 76 9.98 -5.93 -3.40
C PRO A 76 9.80 -7.08 -4.39
N ARG A 77 8.64 -7.14 -5.02
CA ARG A 77 8.33 -8.05 -6.13
C ARG A 77 7.91 -7.23 -7.35
N GLU A 78 8.37 -7.66 -8.53
CA GLU A 78 8.06 -6.99 -9.79
C GLU A 78 6.69 -7.42 -10.32
N ILE A 79 5.94 -6.45 -10.84
CA ILE A 79 4.68 -6.66 -11.55
C ILE A 79 4.94 -6.63 -13.06
N ALA A 80 5.61 -5.58 -13.52
CA ALA A 80 5.96 -5.35 -14.91
C ALA A 80 7.18 -4.44 -14.99
N SER A 81 7.92 -4.54 -16.09
CA SER A 81 9.04 -3.67 -16.43
C SER A 81 9.05 -3.41 -17.94
N GLY A 82 9.66 -2.29 -18.35
CA GLY A 82 9.68 -1.92 -19.77
C GLY A 82 10.40 -0.59 -20.01
N THR A 83 10.60 -0.26 -21.29
CA THR A 83 11.29 0.96 -21.72
C THR A 83 10.34 2.03 -22.28
N ASP A 84 9.05 1.77 -22.20
CA ASP A 84 7.97 2.55 -22.78
C ASP A 84 7.03 3.08 -21.70
N TRP A 85 7.48 3.23 -20.47
CA TRP A 85 6.64 3.73 -19.39
C TRP A 85 6.21 5.17 -19.62
N PHE A 86 4.95 5.47 -19.31
CA PHE A 86 4.46 6.84 -19.24
C PHE A 86 4.34 7.27 -17.78
N VAL A 87 5.46 7.75 -17.23
CA VAL A 87 5.54 8.29 -15.87
C VAL A 87 5.19 9.78 -15.90
N ASN A 88 4.26 10.20 -15.03
CA ASN A 88 3.85 11.59 -14.93
C ASN A 88 3.44 11.97 -13.49
N TRP A 89 3.22 13.26 -13.24
CA TRP A 89 2.96 13.81 -11.91
C TRP A 89 1.51 13.67 -11.42
N ALA A 90 0.59 13.20 -12.26
CA ALA A 90 -0.85 13.15 -12.00
C ALA A 90 -1.39 11.73 -11.81
N ASP A 91 -0.80 10.74 -12.47
CA ASP A 91 -1.30 9.37 -12.49
C ASP A 91 -0.42 8.42 -11.67
N PHE A 92 -1.06 7.57 -10.86
CA PHE A 92 -0.37 6.64 -9.96
C PHE A 92 -0.72 5.21 -10.37
N PRO A 93 0.25 4.36 -10.76
CA PRO A 93 0.01 2.94 -10.87
C PRO A 93 -0.36 2.37 -9.51
N SER A 94 -1.27 1.40 -9.50
CA SER A 94 -1.80 0.87 -8.25
C SER A 94 -2.08 -0.62 -8.31
N ILE A 95 -2.21 -1.22 -7.13
CA ILE A 95 -2.69 -2.59 -6.93
C ILE A 95 -4.08 -2.54 -6.30
N ALA A 96 -4.94 -3.46 -6.73
CA ALA A 96 -6.18 -3.80 -6.06
C ALA A 96 -6.24 -5.30 -5.78
N ALA A 97 -6.88 -5.69 -4.69
CA ALA A 97 -7.19 -7.09 -4.38
C ALA A 97 -8.67 -7.36 -4.66
N TYR A 98 -8.97 -8.55 -5.19
CA TYR A 98 -10.35 -8.99 -5.35
C TYR A 98 -10.99 -9.27 -3.98
N PRO A 99 -12.30 -8.97 -3.81
CA PRO A 99 -13.01 -9.25 -2.57
C PRO A 99 -13.11 -10.76 -2.33
N GLY A 100 -13.28 -11.16 -1.07
CA GLY A 100 -13.57 -12.56 -0.69
C GLY A 100 -12.36 -13.47 -0.40
N GLY A 101 -11.14 -12.92 -0.30
CA GLY A 101 -10.01 -13.60 0.39
C GLY A 101 -9.21 -14.63 -0.43
N GLY A 102 -9.06 -14.44 -1.75
CA GLY A 102 -8.41 -15.40 -2.65
C GLY A 102 -6.98 -15.06 -3.12
N ASN A 103 -6.30 -14.06 -2.55
CA ASN A 103 -4.99 -13.56 -3.01
C ASN A 103 -4.94 -13.20 -4.51
N VAL A 104 -6.08 -12.96 -5.14
CA VAL A 104 -6.14 -12.49 -6.53
C VAL A 104 -5.94 -10.98 -6.52
N LEU A 105 -4.97 -10.51 -7.31
CA LEU A 105 -4.60 -9.11 -7.43
C LEU A 105 -4.80 -8.65 -8.87
N ALA A 106 -5.11 -7.37 -9.04
CA ALA A 106 -4.97 -6.66 -10.30
C ALA A 106 -4.02 -5.47 -10.08
N ALA A 107 -3.21 -5.17 -11.07
CA ALA A 107 -2.34 -4.01 -11.08
C ALA A 107 -2.50 -3.27 -12.40
N HIS A 108 -2.35 -1.96 -12.38
CA HIS A 108 -2.33 -1.16 -13.60
C HIS A 108 -1.17 -0.19 -13.63
N TRP A 109 -0.72 0.14 -14.84
CA TRP A 109 0.30 1.15 -15.13
C TRP A 109 0.04 1.76 -16.51
N LEU A 110 0.77 2.82 -16.84
CA LEU A 110 0.65 3.52 -18.10
C LEU A 110 1.90 3.24 -18.95
N ALA A 111 1.70 2.91 -20.22
CA ALA A 111 2.78 2.75 -21.18
C ALA A 111 2.48 3.52 -22.47
N LYS A 112 3.51 4.14 -23.04
CA LYS A 112 3.49 4.87 -24.31
C LYS A 112 3.06 3.93 -25.43
N SER A 113 1.96 4.27 -26.10
CA SER A 113 1.44 3.49 -27.23
C SER A 113 1.85 4.06 -28.59
N ALA A 114 2.28 5.32 -28.63
CA ALA A 114 2.82 5.97 -29.83
C ALA A 114 3.75 7.15 -29.47
N GLY A 115 4.22 7.86 -30.50
CA GLY A 115 5.22 8.93 -30.37
C GLY A 115 4.68 10.30 -29.90
N GLY A 116 3.37 10.52 -29.85
CA GLY A 116 2.81 11.78 -29.32
C GLY A 116 3.00 11.87 -27.80
N THR A 117 3.08 13.09 -27.25
CA THR A 117 3.41 13.31 -25.82
C THR A 117 2.52 12.52 -24.86
N TYR A 118 1.22 12.45 -25.14
CA TYR A 118 0.21 11.81 -24.27
C TYR A 118 -0.44 10.59 -24.92
N ASP A 119 0.22 9.99 -25.91
CA ASP A 119 -0.22 8.73 -26.49
C ASP A 119 0.24 7.62 -25.54
N TYR A 120 -0.66 7.13 -24.70
CA TYR A 120 -0.42 6.02 -23.78
C TYR A 120 -1.69 5.22 -23.56
N ASP A 121 -1.52 3.95 -23.23
CA ASP A 121 -2.58 3.03 -22.86
C ASP A 121 -2.49 2.69 -21.37
N VAL A 122 -3.62 2.26 -20.81
CA VAL A 122 -3.67 1.67 -19.47
C VAL A 122 -3.47 0.17 -19.62
N HIS A 123 -2.35 -0.33 -19.09
CA HIS A 123 -2.09 -1.75 -19.00
C HIS A 123 -2.67 -2.28 -17.70
N ILE A 124 -3.27 -3.47 -17.75
CA ILE A 124 -3.79 -4.16 -16.56
C ILE A 124 -3.26 -5.59 -16.56
N SER A 125 -2.60 -6.00 -15.49
CA SER A 125 -2.22 -7.39 -15.27
C SER A 125 -2.89 -7.95 -14.02
N GLN A 126 -3.17 -9.25 -14.03
CA GLN A 126 -3.76 -9.96 -12.91
C GLN A 126 -2.81 -11.04 -12.39
N SER A 127 -2.83 -11.22 -11.08
CA SER A 127 -2.16 -12.33 -10.41
C SER A 127 -3.19 -13.20 -9.69
N ALA A 128 -3.09 -14.52 -9.86
CA ALA A 128 -3.93 -15.48 -9.15
C ALA A 128 -3.24 -16.07 -7.90
N ASP A 129 -2.01 -15.67 -7.61
CA ASP A 129 -1.12 -16.28 -6.61
C ASP A 129 -0.50 -15.26 -5.64
N GLY A 130 -1.17 -14.13 -5.40
CA GLY A 130 -0.71 -13.10 -4.47
C GLY A 130 0.49 -12.32 -4.97
N GLY A 131 0.63 -12.18 -6.29
CA GLY A 131 1.68 -11.45 -6.98
C GLY A 131 3.01 -12.20 -7.04
N GLN A 132 2.98 -13.54 -7.09
CA GLN A 132 4.17 -14.34 -7.42
C GLN A 132 4.35 -14.44 -8.93
N SER A 133 3.26 -14.46 -9.69
CA SER A 133 3.23 -14.36 -11.13
C SER A 133 2.09 -13.46 -11.61
N TRP A 134 2.27 -12.89 -12.80
CA TRP A 134 1.38 -11.90 -13.39
C TRP A 134 1.02 -12.31 -14.83
N SER A 135 -0.23 -12.11 -15.22
CA SER A 135 -0.66 -12.36 -16.60
C SER A 135 -0.03 -11.34 -17.56
N PRO A 136 0.04 -11.64 -18.86
CA PRO A 136 0.21 -10.58 -19.86
C PRO A 136 -0.86 -9.50 -19.66
N SER A 137 -0.47 -8.25 -19.88
CA SER A 137 -1.36 -7.10 -19.95
C SER A 137 -2.03 -6.97 -21.31
#